data_AF-A0A4Q6BS66-F1
#
_entry.id   AF-A0A4Q6BS66-F1
#
_cell.length_a   1.000
_cell.length_b   1.000
_cell.length_c   1.000
_cell.angle_alpha   90.00
_cell.angle_beta   90.00
_cell.angle_gamma   90.00
#
_symmetry.space_group_name_H-M   'P 1'
#
loop_
_entity.id
_entity.type
_entity.pdbx_description
1 polymer ?
#
loop_
_entity_poly.entity_id
_entity_poly.type
_entity_poly.pdbx_seq_one_letter_code
_entity_poly.pdbx_strand_id
1 'polypeptide(L)'
;MSAIDDLRDGFPEAAKDTKLNLDAVLRGESKLSKTERWLTALSVGYALGSEALATALESEARAAGVEDDVFDDARAVATLMAMNNVFYRFRHLVGKEGYKSKPPRLRMNRMGQPKTGKIAFELASLAVSAVAGCETCVQAHERTVVSGAEGGLTEDHVVDAIRIASVLTAAKAAHFLARR
;
A
#
# COMPACT_ATOMS: atom_id res chain seq x y z
N MET A 1 10.86 21.05 -9.37
CA MET A 1 11.28 20.02 -8.39
C MET A 1 10.07 19.78 -7.51
N SER A 2 9.58 18.55 -7.44
CA SER A 2 8.41 18.25 -6.62
C SER A 2 8.81 17.82 -5.19
N ALA A 3 7.86 17.76 -4.27
CA ALA A 3 8.13 17.38 -2.88
C ALA A 3 8.75 15.98 -2.74
N ILE A 4 8.45 15.06 -3.67
CA ILE A 4 9.09 13.73 -3.68
C ILE A 4 10.53 13.79 -4.20
N ASP A 5 10.84 14.72 -5.13
CA ASP A 5 12.22 14.95 -5.58
C ASP A 5 13.06 15.50 -4.43
N ASP A 6 12.55 16.50 -3.69
CA ASP A 6 13.25 17.09 -2.55
C ASP A 6 13.55 16.05 -1.46
N LEU A 7 12.56 15.20 -1.15
CA LEU A 7 12.70 14.12 -0.18
C LEU A 7 13.74 13.09 -0.61
N ARG A 8 13.70 12.68 -1.89
CA ARG A 8 14.64 11.74 -2.50
C ARG A 8 16.06 12.28 -2.51
N ASP A 9 16.23 13.54 -2.92
CA ASP A 9 17.54 14.15 -3.10
C ASP A 9 18.24 14.33 -1.74
N GLY A 10 17.47 14.49 -0.66
CA GLY A 10 17.93 14.48 0.71
C GLY A 10 18.40 13.11 1.26
N PHE A 11 18.16 11.97 0.58
CA PHE A 11 18.65 10.69 1.10
C PHE A 11 20.19 10.61 1.08
N PRO A 12 20.82 9.89 2.03
CA PRO A 12 22.26 9.71 2.07
C PRO A 12 22.78 8.91 0.86
N GLU A 13 24.08 8.98 0.57
CA GLU A 13 24.71 8.22 -0.54
C GLU A 13 24.52 6.70 -0.36
N ALA A 14 24.53 6.22 0.87
CA ALA A 14 24.25 4.80 1.18
C ALA A 14 22.85 4.34 0.76
N ALA A 15 21.92 5.26 0.48
CA ALA A 15 20.55 4.97 0.02
C ALA A 15 20.34 5.29 -1.48
N LYS A 16 21.42 5.35 -2.28
CA LYS A 16 21.36 5.61 -3.71
C LYS A 16 20.41 4.68 -4.46
N ASP A 17 20.41 3.39 -4.14
CA ASP A 17 19.49 2.43 -4.76
C ASP A 17 18.03 2.74 -4.43
N THR A 18 17.75 3.19 -3.21
CA THR A 18 16.39 3.63 -2.82
C THR A 18 15.96 4.87 -3.61
N LYS A 19 16.88 5.82 -3.88
CA LYS A 19 16.58 6.99 -4.72
C LYS A 19 16.12 6.58 -6.12
N LEU A 20 16.88 5.71 -6.77
CA LEU A 20 16.60 5.25 -8.13
C LEU A 20 15.31 4.44 -8.20
N ASN A 21 15.10 3.53 -7.26
CA ASN A 21 13.91 2.71 -7.22
C ASN A 21 12.64 3.52 -6.91
N LEU A 22 12.72 4.58 -6.08
CA LEU A 22 11.58 5.44 -5.78
C LEU A 22 11.05 6.13 -7.04
N ASP A 23 11.95 6.64 -7.88
CA ASP A 23 11.57 7.24 -9.16
C ASP A 23 10.96 6.19 -10.11
N ALA A 24 11.59 5.01 -10.19
CA ALA A 24 11.14 3.92 -11.06
C ALA A 24 9.72 3.44 -10.72
N VAL A 25 9.40 3.20 -9.44
CA VAL A 25 8.07 2.68 -9.07
C VAL A 25 6.94 3.71 -9.17
N LEU A 26 7.26 5.01 -9.02
CA LEU A 26 6.26 6.07 -9.10
C LEU A 26 6.02 6.55 -10.54
N ARG A 27 7.10 6.72 -11.32
CA ARG A 27 7.06 7.38 -12.64
C ARG A 27 7.46 6.48 -13.80
N GLY A 28 8.08 5.34 -13.54
CA GLY A 28 8.50 4.39 -14.57
C GLY A 28 7.38 3.56 -15.17
N GLU A 29 7.77 2.60 -16.00
CA GLU A 29 6.87 1.59 -16.56
C GLU A 29 6.26 0.73 -15.46
N SER A 30 4.98 0.40 -15.61
CA SER A 30 4.25 -0.47 -14.69
C SER A 30 3.08 -1.10 -15.42
N LYS A 31 2.66 -2.28 -14.98
CA LYS A 31 1.39 -2.89 -15.40
C LYS A 31 0.19 -2.20 -14.75
N LEU A 32 0.39 -1.67 -13.53
CA LEU A 32 -0.62 -0.88 -12.82
C LEU A 32 -1.11 0.33 -13.62
N SER A 33 -2.42 0.48 -13.67
CA SER A 33 -3.08 1.73 -14.03
C SER A 33 -2.69 2.86 -13.07
N LYS A 34 -2.96 4.10 -13.48
CA LYS A 34 -2.73 5.29 -12.64
C LYS A 34 -3.44 5.19 -11.30
N THR A 35 -4.70 4.73 -11.29
CA THR A 35 -5.50 4.55 -10.07
C THR A 35 -4.87 3.52 -9.15
N GLU A 36 -4.53 2.33 -9.66
CA GLU A 36 -3.92 1.26 -8.86
C GLU A 36 -2.56 1.66 -8.29
N ARG A 37 -1.71 2.30 -9.10
CA ARG A 37 -0.38 2.75 -8.69
C ARG A 37 -0.47 3.75 -7.55
N TRP A 38 -1.28 4.80 -7.72
CA TRP A 38 -1.39 5.87 -6.72
C TRP A 38 -2.18 5.45 -5.48
N LEU A 39 -3.23 4.64 -5.64
CA LEU A 39 -3.94 4.05 -4.50
C LEU A 39 -2.99 3.20 -3.66
N THR A 40 -2.17 2.37 -4.30
CA THR A 40 -1.16 1.55 -3.61
C THR A 40 -0.11 2.42 -2.90
N ALA A 41 0.48 3.38 -3.62
CA ALA A 41 1.52 4.23 -3.08
C ALA A 41 1.04 5.07 -1.87
N LEU A 42 -0.13 5.72 -2.00
CA LEU A 42 -0.71 6.51 -0.92
C LEU A 42 -1.10 5.63 0.28
N SER A 43 -1.73 4.48 0.05
CA SER A 43 -2.13 3.55 1.11
C SER A 43 -0.92 3.08 1.92
N VAL A 44 0.16 2.68 1.24
CA VAL A 44 1.41 2.28 1.89
C VAL A 44 2.04 3.47 2.61
N GLY A 45 2.11 4.64 1.97
CA GLY A 45 2.67 5.86 2.57
C GLY A 45 2.00 6.21 3.89
N TYR A 46 0.66 6.17 3.95
CA TYR A 46 -0.10 6.37 5.19
C TYR A 46 0.13 5.26 6.21
N ALA A 47 0.12 4.00 5.79
CA ALA A 47 0.33 2.85 6.69
C ALA A 47 1.73 2.83 7.32
N LEU A 48 2.73 3.38 6.62
CA LEU A 48 4.09 3.54 7.13
C LEU A 48 4.20 4.61 8.23
N GLY A 49 3.22 5.51 8.36
CA GLY A 49 3.21 6.54 9.41
C GLY A 49 4.35 7.55 9.31
N SER A 50 4.81 7.85 8.09
CA SER A 50 5.83 8.87 7.82
C SER A 50 5.15 10.10 7.22
N GLU A 51 5.02 11.18 8.02
CA GLU A 51 4.37 12.43 7.59
C GLU A 51 5.03 13.00 6.33
N ALA A 52 6.35 13.14 6.32
CA ALA A 52 7.09 13.68 5.18
C ALA A 52 6.85 12.87 3.89
N LEU A 53 6.83 11.53 3.98
CA LEU A 53 6.57 10.68 2.82
C LEU A 53 5.12 10.76 2.37
N ALA A 54 4.16 10.76 3.29
CA ALA A 54 2.75 10.89 2.98
C ALA A 54 2.44 12.22 2.27
N THR A 55 2.94 13.35 2.81
CA THR A 55 2.75 14.67 2.20
C THR A 55 3.40 14.76 0.81
N ALA A 56 4.60 14.21 0.64
CA ALA A 56 5.28 14.19 -0.66
C ALA A 56 4.50 13.37 -1.69
N LEU A 57 3.99 12.19 -1.32
CA LEU A 57 3.16 11.35 -2.18
C LEU A 57 1.81 12.01 -2.50
N GLU A 58 1.16 12.65 -1.53
CA GLU A 58 -0.09 13.39 -1.77
C GLU A 58 0.13 14.52 -2.79
N SER A 59 1.20 15.30 -2.64
CA SER A 59 1.54 16.37 -3.57
C SER A 59 1.82 15.85 -4.98
N GLU A 60 2.60 14.77 -5.10
CA GLU A 60 2.93 14.18 -6.40
C GLU A 60 1.69 13.58 -7.08
N ALA A 61 0.82 12.90 -6.33
CA ALA A 61 -0.44 12.37 -6.83
C ALA A 61 -1.37 13.48 -7.36
N ARG A 62 -1.47 14.61 -6.64
CA ARG A 62 -2.26 15.76 -7.09
C ARG A 62 -1.69 16.39 -8.36
N ALA A 63 -0.37 16.56 -8.42
CA ALA A 63 0.30 17.05 -9.63
C ALA A 63 0.11 16.11 -10.83
N ALA A 64 0.04 14.80 -10.57
CA ALA A 64 -0.28 13.80 -11.59
C ALA A 64 -1.76 13.81 -12.00
N GLY A 65 -2.64 14.60 -11.36
CA GLY A 65 -4.07 14.66 -11.66
C GLY A 65 -4.82 13.40 -11.21
N VAL A 66 -4.50 12.88 -10.03
CA VAL A 66 -5.22 11.76 -9.41
C VAL A 66 -6.52 12.27 -8.78
N GLU A 67 -7.61 11.53 -8.97
CA GLU A 67 -8.94 11.87 -8.46
C GLU A 67 -9.01 11.77 -6.92
N ASP A 68 -9.84 12.60 -6.29
CA ASP A 68 -9.98 12.66 -4.82
C ASP A 68 -10.46 11.33 -4.20
N ASP A 69 -11.21 10.53 -4.96
CA ASP A 69 -11.66 9.19 -4.54
C ASP A 69 -10.50 8.24 -4.22
N VAL A 70 -9.36 8.40 -4.90
CA VAL A 70 -8.14 7.62 -4.61
C VAL A 70 -7.56 7.97 -3.25
N PHE A 71 -7.59 9.24 -2.86
CA PHE A 71 -7.09 9.68 -1.56
C PHE A 71 -7.98 9.17 -0.43
N ASP A 72 -9.30 9.22 -0.63
CA ASP A 72 -10.28 8.73 0.33
C ASP A 72 -10.15 7.20 0.54
N ASP A 73 -10.05 6.44 -0.55
CA ASP A 73 -9.81 5.00 -0.45
C ASP A 73 -8.44 4.65 0.10
N ALA A 74 -7.39 5.41 -0.20
CA ALA A 74 -6.07 5.15 0.37
C ALA A 74 -6.06 5.27 1.90
N ARG A 75 -6.78 6.27 2.45
CA ARG A 75 -6.95 6.43 3.90
C ARG A 75 -7.78 5.30 4.50
N ALA A 76 -8.83 4.86 3.80
CA ALA A 76 -9.63 3.72 4.20
C ALA A 76 -8.81 2.41 4.23
N VAL A 77 -8.02 2.14 3.19
CA VAL A 77 -7.13 0.97 3.13
C VAL A 77 -6.16 1.00 4.31
N ALA A 78 -5.45 2.12 4.51
CA ALA A 78 -4.45 2.23 5.59
C ALA A 78 -5.06 1.96 6.98
N THR A 79 -6.22 2.55 7.27
CA THR A 79 -6.89 2.41 8.58
C THR A 79 -7.52 1.03 8.78
N LEU A 80 -8.19 0.49 7.76
CA LEU A 80 -8.80 -0.84 7.85
C LEU A 80 -7.74 -1.93 7.93
N MET A 81 -6.66 -1.84 7.15
CA MET A 81 -5.59 -2.82 7.18
C MET A 81 -4.81 -2.75 8.49
N ALA A 82 -4.62 -1.57 9.10
CA ALA A 82 -4.03 -1.47 10.43
C ALA A 82 -4.83 -2.29 11.47
N MET A 83 -6.17 -2.20 11.43
CA MET A 83 -7.05 -2.98 12.30
C MET A 83 -7.06 -4.48 11.95
N ASN A 84 -7.28 -4.80 10.68
CA ASN A 84 -7.46 -6.17 10.20
C ASN A 84 -6.18 -6.98 10.34
N ASN A 85 -5.03 -6.41 9.96
CA ASN A 85 -3.76 -7.12 9.99
C ASN A 85 -3.39 -7.52 11.42
N VAL A 86 -3.69 -6.71 12.44
CA VAL A 86 -3.46 -7.10 13.83
C VAL A 86 -4.34 -8.30 14.20
N PHE A 87 -5.63 -8.22 13.91
CA PHE A 87 -6.60 -9.21 14.34
C PHE A 87 -6.42 -10.58 13.64
N TYR A 88 -6.30 -10.57 12.32
CA TYR A 88 -6.18 -11.80 11.53
C TYR A 88 -4.79 -12.43 11.68
N ARG A 89 -3.72 -11.62 11.78
CA ARG A 89 -2.38 -12.16 12.08
C ARG A 89 -2.33 -12.85 13.43
N PHE A 90 -2.92 -12.26 14.47
CA PHE A 90 -3.02 -12.92 15.78
C PHE A 90 -3.68 -14.30 15.68
N ARG A 91 -4.83 -14.40 14.99
CA ARG A 91 -5.53 -15.69 14.82
C ARG A 91 -4.68 -16.72 14.11
N HIS A 92 -4.00 -16.30 13.05
CA HIS A 92 -3.12 -17.16 12.27
C HIS A 92 -1.93 -17.67 13.10
N LEU A 93 -1.21 -16.75 13.76
CA LEU A 93 -0.03 -17.08 14.57
C LEU A 93 -0.36 -18.00 15.76
N VAL A 94 -1.52 -17.84 16.38
CA VAL A 94 -1.95 -18.72 17.49
C VAL A 94 -2.42 -20.08 16.98
N GLY A 95 -3.02 -20.15 15.79
CA GLY A 95 -3.42 -21.40 15.14
C GLY A 95 -4.55 -22.19 15.81
N LYS A 96 -5.09 -21.75 16.96
CA LYS A 96 -6.13 -22.47 17.71
C LYS A 96 -7.53 -22.24 17.14
N GLU A 97 -8.28 -23.33 16.95
CA GLU A 97 -9.67 -23.30 16.47
C GLU A 97 -10.61 -22.44 17.33
N GLY A 98 -10.39 -22.42 18.65
CA GLY A 98 -11.17 -21.60 19.57
C GLY A 98 -11.12 -20.09 19.29
N TYR A 99 -10.06 -19.58 18.65
CA TYR A 99 -9.98 -18.18 18.20
C TYR A 99 -10.48 -17.99 16.78
N LYS A 100 -10.30 -18.99 15.90
CA LYS A 100 -10.80 -18.94 14.52
C LYS A 100 -12.33 -18.89 14.47
N SER A 101 -13.01 -19.65 15.33
CA SER A 101 -14.48 -19.73 15.39
C SER A 101 -15.16 -18.50 16.00
N LYS A 102 -14.43 -17.63 16.70
CA LYS A 102 -15.02 -16.42 17.27
C LYS A 102 -15.38 -15.43 16.14
N PRO A 103 -16.52 -14.74 16.18
CA PRO A 103 -16.82 -13.70 15.21
C PRO A 103 -15.90 -12.48 15.44
N PRO A 104 -15.39 -11.82 14.38
CA PRO A 104 -14.54 -10.63 14.53
C PRO A 104 -15.22 -9.47 15.24
N ARG A 105 -16.50 -9.20 14.92
CA ARG A 105 -17.26 -8.01 15.38
C ARG A 105 -16.57 -6.67 15.08
N LEU A 106 -15.79 -6.63 14.00
CA LEU A 106 -15.14 -5.43 13.48
C LEU A 106 -15.91 -4.92 12.26
N ARG A 107 -16.20 -3.62 12.20
CA ARG A 107 -16.92 -3.01 11.08
C ARG A 107 -15.94 -2.71 9.94
N MET A 108 -16.26 -3.17 8.73
CA MET A 108 -15.40 -3.06 7.56
C MET A 108 -16.17 -2.62 6.31
N ASN A 109 -17.25 -1.85 6.49
CA ASN A 109 -18.23 -1.50 5.44
C ASN A 109 -17.57 -0.93 4.17
N ARG A 110 -16.48 -0.17 4.33
CA ARG A 110 -15.78 0.44 3.21
C ARG A 110 -15.17 -0.56 2.23
N MET A 111 -14.78 -1.77 2.68
CA MET A 111 -14.31 -2.83 1.77
C MET A 111 -15.40 -3.34 0.82
N GLY A 112 -16.68 -3.22 1.21
CA GLY A 112 -17.81 -3.61 0.36
C GLY A 112 -18.23 -2.55 -0.65
N GLN A 113 -17.81 -1.30 -0.46
CA GLN A 113 -18.18 -0.14 -1.28
C GLN A 113 -16.99 0.83 -1.46
N PRO A 114 -15.88 0.37 -2.08
CA PRO A 114 -14.78 1.26 -2.45
C PRO A 114 -15.20 2.18 -3.61
N LYS A 115 -14.66 3.40 -3.64
CA LYS A 115 -14.91 4.38 -4.71
C LYS A 115 -14.03 4.12 -5.93
N THR A 116 -12.82 3.60 -5.75
CA THR A 116 -11.86 3.30 -6.82
C THR A 116 -12.10 1.95 -7.49
N GLY A 117 -13.19 1.26 -7.16
CA GLY A 117 -13.44 -0.11 -7.58
C GLY A 117 -12.77 -1.15 -6.68
N LYS A 118 -13.37 -2.34 -6.64
CA LYS A 118 -13.01 -3.42 -5.71
C LYS A 118 -11.58 -3.90 -5.90
N ILE A 119 -11.18 -4.18 -7.14
CA ILE A 119 -9.89 -4.80 -7.44
C ILE A 119 -8.72 -3.88 -7.06
N ALA A 120 -8.80 -2.58 -7.36
CA ALA A 120 -7.77 -1.62 -6.96
C ALA A 120 -7.67 -1.50 -5.42
N PHE A 121 -8.80 -1.48 -4.71
CA PHE A 121 -8.83 -1.43 -3.25
C PHE A 121 -8.18 -2.67 -2.62
N GLU A 122 -8.46 -3.85 -3.18
CA GLU A 122 -7.89 -5.14 -2.74
C GLU A 122 -6.39 -5.20 -3.03
N LEU A 123 -5.92 -4.69 -4.17
CA LEU A 123 -4.49 -4.60 -4.51
C LEU A 123 -3.72 -3.70 -3.53
N ALA A 124 -4.27 -2.54 -3.18
CA ALA A 124 -3.64 -1.67 -2.18
C ALA A 124 -3.69 -2.29 -0.77
N SER A 125 -4.78 -2.98 -0.44
CA SER A 125 -4.92 -3.73 0.83
C SER A 125 -3.90 -4.86 0.94
N LEU A 126 -3.64 -5.57 -0.16
CA LEU A 126 -2.59 -6.57 -0.29
C LEU A 126 -1.21 -5.97 0.00
N ALA A 127 -0.87 -4.84 -0.65
CA ALA A 127 0.40 -4.16 -0.45
C ALA A 127 0.62 -3.72 1.00
N VAL A 128 -0.39 -3.10 1.64
CA VAL A 128 -0.32 -2.71 3.06
C VAL A 128 -0.22 -3.95 3.97
N SER A 129 -0.90 -5.04 3.64
CA SER A 129 -0.84 -6.29 4.39
C SER A 129 0.52 -6.98 4.30
N ALA A 130 1.20 -6.86 3.16
CA ALA A 130 2.57 -7.33 3.00
C ALA A 130 3.55 -6.52 3.87
N VAL A 131 3.43 -5.18 3.90
CA VAL A 131 4.22 -4.32 4.80
C VAL A 131 3.99 -4.69 6.26
N ALA A 132 2.75 -4.97 6.64
CA ALA A 132 2.43 -5.40 7.99
C ALA A 132 2.93 -6.82 8.30
N GLY A 133 3.06 -7.70 7.31
CA GLY A 133 3.39 -9.12 7.50
C GLY A 133 2.21 -9.94 8.04
N CYS A 134 1.01 -9.78 7.47
CA CYS A 134 -0.16 -10.59 7.81
C CYS A 134 -0.47 -11.61 6.71
N GLU A 135 0.00 -12.85 6.86
CA GLU A 135 -0.15 -13.92 5.86
C GLU A 135 -1.62 -14.11 5.41
N THR A 136 -2.54 -14.22 6.37
CA THR A 136 -3.96 -14.46 6.06
C THR A 136 -4.58 -13.33 5.26
N CYS A 137 -4.21 -12.08 5.53
CA CYS A 137 -4.69 -10.93 4.76
C CYS A 137 -4.06 -10.91 3.37
N VAL A 138 -2.75 -11.16 3.26
CA VAL A 138 -2.04 -11.26 1.97
C VAL A 138 -2.71 -12.30 1.07
N GLN A 139 -2.93 -13.52 1.57
CA GLN A 139 -3.58 -14.59 0.78
C GLN A 139 -5.02 -14.25 0.39
N ALA A 140 -5.78 -13.58 1.27
CA ALA A 140 -7.17 -13.24 0.98
C ALA A 140 -7.30 -12.14 -0.09
N HIS A 141 -6.48 -11.09 0.02
CA HIS A 141 -6.48 -9.98 -0.93
C HIS A 141 -5.91 -10.42 -2.28
N GLU A 142 -4.79 -11.16 -2.32
CA GLU A 142 -4.20 -11.68 -3.56
C GLU A 142 -5.19 -12.55 -4.34
N ARG A 143 -5.87 -13.49 -3.67
CA ARG A 143 -6.89 -14.33 -4.32
C ARG A 143 -7.99 -13.47 -4.97
N THR A 144 -8.42 -12.42 -4.28
CA THR A 144 -9.47 -11.52 -4.79
C THR A 144 -8.97 -10.68 -5.97
N VAL A 145 -7.72 -10.22 -5.92
CA VAL A 145 -7.06 -9.47 -6.99
C VAL A 145 -6.95 -10.32 -8.26
N VAL A 146 -6.51 -11.57 -8.14
CA VAL A 146 -6.25 -12.45 -9.30
C VAL A 146 -7.51 -13.15 -9.81
N SER A 147 -8.39 -13.60 -8.91
CA SER A 147 -9.60 -14.36 -9.26
C SER A 147 -10.86 -13.51 -9.38
N GLY A 148 -10.74 -12.18 -9.47
CA GLY A 148 -11.86 -11.25 -9.52
C GLY A 148 -12.87 -11.56 -10.62
N ALA A 149 -14.17 -11.44 -10.32
CA ALA A 149 -15.28 -11.80 -11.19
C ALA A 149 -15.35 -11.03 -12.53
N GLU A 150 -14.55 -9.96 -12.69
CA GLU A 150 -14.47 -9.14 -13.91
C GLU A 150 -13.20 -9.44 -14.74
N GLY A 151 -12.48 -10.53 -14.45
CA GLY A 151 -11.16 -10.80 -15.02
C GLY A 151 -10.09 -10.02 -14.28
N GLY A 152 -9.80 -10.48 -13.05
CA GLY A 152 -8.86 -9.84 -12.11
C GLY A 152 -7.47 -9.50 -12.69
N LEU A 153 -6.65 -8.82 -11.89
CA LEU A 153 -5.30 -8.46 -12.28
C LEU A 153 -4.39 -9.70 -12.31
N THR A 154 -3.30 -9.62 -13.05
CA THR A 154 -2.30 -10.69 -13.10
C THR A 154 -1.31 -10.61 -11.94
N GLU A 155 -0.55 -11.68 -11.72
CA GLU A 155 0.55 -11.70 -10.76
C GLU A 155 1.59 -10.60 -11.03
N ASP A 156 1.80 -10.19 -12.29
CA ASP A 156 2.67 -9.06 -12.63
C ASP A 156 2.21 -7.74 -11.99
N HIS A 157 0.89 -7.50 -11.93
CA HIS A 157 0.34 -6.32 -11.26
C HIS A 157 0.58 -6.40 -9.75
N VAL A 158 0.41 -7.59 -9.16
CA VAL A 158 0.71 -7.83 -7.74
C VAL A 158 2.18 -7.53 -7.46
N VAL A 159 3.11 -8.03 -8.31
CA VAL A 159 4.55 -7.78 -8.16
C VAL A 159 4.85 -6.28 -8.22
N ASP A 160 4.26 -5.53 -9.15
CA ASP A 160 4.45 -4.08 -9.23
C ASP A 160 3.94 -3.36 -7.97
N ALA A 161 2.78 -3.77 -7.42
CA ALA A 161 2.28 -3.22 -6.16
C ALA A 161 3.20 -3.54 -4.96
N ILE A 162 3.76 -4.76 -4.91
CA ILE A 162 4.72 -5.15 -3.87
C ILE A 162 6.06 -4.43 -4.03
N ARG A 163 6.50 -4.11 -5.26
CA ARG A 163 7.67 -3.25 -5.50
C ARG A 163 7.45 -1.86 -4.92
N ILE A 164 6.29 -1.24 -5.15
CA ILE A 164 5.93 0.05 -4.53
C ILE A 164 6.01 -0.06 -3.00
N ALA A 165 5.39 -1.09 -2.43
CA ALA A 165 5.39 -1.29 -0.98
C ALA A 165 6.80 -1.42 -0.37
N SER A 166 7.65 -2.20 -1.04
CA SER A 166 9.03 -2.44 -0.63
C SER A 166 9.88 -1.16 -0.71
N VAL A 167 9.76 -0.43 -1.82
CA VAL A 167 10.52 0.80 -2.06
C VAL A 167 10.09 1.92 -1.13
N LEU A 168 8.80 2.09 -0.86
CA LEU A 168 8.34 3.11 0.10
C LEU A 168 8.78 2.78 1.54
N THR A 169 8.84 1.50 1.90
CA THR A 169 9.39 1.07 3.19
C THR A 169 10.88 1.43 3.30
N ALA A 170 11.65 1.20 2.23
CA ALA A 170 13.05 1.62 2.16
C ALA A 170 13.20 3.15 2.16
N ALA A 171 12.33 3.89 1.46
CA ALA A 171 12.32 5.35 1.42
C ALA A 171 12.07 5.96 2.80
N LYS A 172 11.17 5.37 3.60
CA LYS A 172 11.00 5.76 5.01
C LYS A 172 12.29 5.59 5.81
N ALA A 173 12.99 4.45 5.65
CA ALA A 173 14.24 4.20 6.33
C ALA A 173 15.34 5.20 5.89
N ALA A 174 15.46 5.44 4.59
CA ALA A 174 16.40 6.40 4.02
C ALA A 174 16.14 7.83 4.52
N HIS A 175 14.88 8.25 4.57
CA HIS A 175 14.50 9.56 5.12
C HIS A 175 14.83 9.69 6.60
N PHE A 176 14.62 8.63 7.40
CA PHE A 176 15.01 8.62 8.81
C PHE A 176 16.53 8.79 8.97
N LEU A 177 17.33 8.11 8.15
CA LEU A 177 18.79 8.19 8.19
C LEU A 177 19.33 9.56 7.75
N ALA A 178 18.68 10.23 6.79
CA ALA A 178 19.07 11.57 6.34
C ALA A 178 18.99 12.64 7.45
N ARG A 179 18.27 12.35 8.55
CA ARG A 179 18.04 13.28 9.67
C ARG A 179 18.91 12.97 10.90
N ARG A 180 19.88 12.05 10.77
CA ARG A 180 20.78 11.60 11.85
C ARG A 180 22.21 11.93 11.49
#